data_AF-A0A2V1BP26-F1
#
_entry.id   AF-A0A2V1BP26-F1
#
_cell.length_a   1.000
_cell.length_b   1.000
_cell.length_c   1.000
_cell.angle_alpha   90.00
_cell.angle_beta   90.00
_cell.angle_gamma   90.00
#
_symmetry.space_group_name_H-M   'P 1'
#
loop_
_entity.id
_entity.type
_entity.pdbx_description
1 polymer ?
#
loop_
_entity_poly.entity_id
_entity_poly.type
_entity_poly.pdbx_seq_one_letter_code
_entity_poly.pdbx_strand_id
1 'polypeptide(L)'
;DISMAEKQPRIAELKGDELKQQEDWAQEKLKAHVGTCPMGPIWTRYEQVADIGQPAMVGYRCRGSSHFVSDQLLMAGKGEVYKATDKY
;
A
#
# COMPACT_ATOMS: atom_id res chain seq x y z
N ASP A 1 0.71 8.07 13.92
CA ASP A 1 -0.15 9.13 13.34
C ASP A 1 -1.48 8.59 12.92
N ILE A 2 -2.50 8.88 13.72
CA ILE A 2 -3.90 8.60 13.40
C ILE A 2 -4.34 9.47 12.21
N SER A 3 -3.92 10.74 12.18
CA SER A 3 -4.22 11.69 11.10
C SER A 3 -3.71 11.25 9.73
N MET A 4 -2.51 10.67 9.65
CA MET A 4 -1.97 10.15 8.39
C MET A 4 -2.69 8.87 7.96
N ALA A 5 -3.02 7.99 8.91
CA ALA A 5 -3.79 6.78 8.62
C ALA A 5 -5.17 7.10 8.01
N GLU A 6 -5.90 8.08 8.58
CA GLU A 6 -7.23 8.51 8.12
C GLU A 6 -7.24 9.12 6.71
N LYS A 7 -6.09 9.60 6.23
CA LYS A 7 -5.93 10.16 4.88
C LYS A 7 -5.64 9.09 3.84
N GLN A 8 -5.12 7.94 4.24
CA GLN A 8 -4.66 6.90 3.32
C GLN A 8 -5.74 6.40 2.35
N PRO A 9 -7.01 6.16 2.76
CA PRO A 9 -8.06 5.74 1.83
C PRO A 9 -8.42 6.79 0.77
N ARG A 10 -8.06 8.06 1.01
CA ARG A 10 -8.34 9.20 0.13
C ARG A 10 -7.08 9.79 -0.47
N ILE A 11 -5.98 9.04 -0.51
CA ILE A 11 -4.69 9.52 -1.04
C ILE A 11 -4.80 10.08 -2.47
N ALA A 12 -5.70 9.53 -3.29
CA ALA A 12 -5.99 10.01 -4.64
C ALA A 12 -6.60 11.42 -4.70
N GLU A 13 -7.20 11.89 -3.60
CA GLU A 13 -7.78 13.23 -3.48
C GLU A 13 -6.75 14.27 -3.00
N LEU A 14 -5.64 13.82 -2.41
CA LEU A 14 -4.56 14.67 -1.90
C LEU A 14 -3.74 15.26 -3.05
N LYS A 15 -3.19 16.45 -2.84
CA LYS A 15 -2.40 17.17 -3.85
C LYS A 15 -1.18 17.87 -3.25
N GLY A 16 -0.19 18.16 -4.10
CA GLY A 16 0.99 18.94 -3.71
C GLY A 16 1.74 18.32 -2.51
N ASP A 17 2.10 19.17 -1.55
CA ASP A 17 2.88 18.78 -0.38
C ASP A 17 2.16 17.76 0.52
N GLU A 18 0.83 17.81 0.58
CA GLU A 18 0.05 16.88 1.39
C GLU A 18 0.12 15.45 0.83
N LEU A 19 0.01 15.31 -0.49
CA LEU A 19 0.22 14.02 -1.14
C LEU A 19 1.65 13.51 -0.91
N LYS A 20 2.64 14.39 -1.02
CA LYS A 20 4.04 14.00 -0.78
C LYS A 20 4.25 13.50 0.65
N GLN A 21 3.73 14.20 1.66
CA GLN A 21 3.81 13.78 3.06
C GLN A 21 3.12 12.44 3.29
N GLN A 22 1.97 12.23 2.65
CA GLN A 22 1.24 10.97 2.75
C GLN A 22 2.02 9.80 2.12
N GLU A 23 2.59 10.00 0.93
CA GLU A 23 3.44 9.03 0.26
C GLU A 23 4.70 8.71 1.08
N ASP A 24 5.38 9.71 1.63
CA ASP A 24 6.56 9.51 2.48
C ASP A 24 6.21 8.69 3.73
N TRP A 25 5.11 9.03 4.41
CA TRP A 25 4.60 8.29 5.55
C TRP A 25 4.25 6.84 5.18
N ALA A 26 3.55 6.63 4.07
CA ALA A 26 3.18 5.29 3.59
C ALA A 26 4.42 4.43 3.33
N GLN A 27 5.44 4.99 2.67
CA GLN A 27 6.71 4.33 2.41
C GLN A 27 7.45 3.97 3.71
N GLU A 28 7.45 4.84 4.71
CA GLU A 28 8.02 4.53 6.03
C GLU A 28 7.30 3.36 6.70
N LYS A 29 5.97 3.35 6.69
CA LYS A 29 5.18 2.25 7.26
C LYS A 29 5.43 0.94 6.52
N LEU A 30 5.41 0.95 5.19
CA LEU A 30 5.70 -0.23 4.39
C LEU A 30 7.12 -0.74 4.67
N LYS A 31 8.13 0.12 4.73
CA LYS A 31 9.51 -0.29 5.08
C LYS A 31 9.58 -0.93 6.48
N ALA A 32 8.86 -0.38 7.46
CA ALA A 32 8.84 -0.91 8.81
C ALA A 32 8.17 -2.29 8.92
N HIS A 33 7.17 -2.57 8.08
CA HIS A 33 6.35 -3.79 8.18
C HIS A 33 6.86 -4.99 7.35
N VAL A 34 7.76 -4.76 6.39
CA VAL A 34 8.00 -5.74 5.31
C VAL A 34 9.12 -6.73 5.59
N GLY A 35 9.91 -6.53 6.65
CA GLY A 35 11.10 -7.34 6.85
C GLY A 35 12.02 -7.32 5.62
N THR A 36 12.90 -8.32 5.50
CA THR A 36 13.88 -8.38 4.40
C THR A 36 13.23 -8.87 3.11
N CYS A 37 12.66 -7.96 2.31
CA CYS A 37 12.31 -8.29 0.93
C CYS A 37 13.62 -8.59 0.14
N PRO A 38 13.82 -9.81 -0.40
CA PRO A 38 15.07 -10.17 -1.08
C PRO A 38 15.36 -9.32 -2.32
N MET A 39 14.32 -8.74 -2.92
CA MET A 39 14.37 -7.88 -4.11
C MET A 39 14.51 -6.38 -3.76
N GLY A 40 14.63 -6.06 -2.47
CA GLY A 40 14.65 -4.69 -1.95
C GLY A 40 13.25 -4.14 -1.65
N PRO A 41 13.13 -3.17 -0.71
CA PRO A 41 11.86 -2.65 -0.22
C PRO A 41 11.24 -1.61 -1.16
N ILE A 42 11.30 -1.81 -2.48
CA ILE A 42 10.75 -0.85 -3.43
C ILE A 42 9.24 -1.09 -3.53
N TRP A 43 8.48 -0.20 -2.91
CA TRP A 43 7.02 -0.17 -2.95
C TRP A 43 6.55 0.86 -3.96
N THR A 44 5.75 0.42 -4.92
CA THR A 44 5.13 1.28 -5.92
C THR A 44 3.64 1.33 -5.69
N ARG A 45 3.04 2.50 -5.88
CA ARG A 45 1.59 2.65 -5.93
C ARG A 45 0.99 1.68 -6.94
N TYR A 46 -0.06 0.97 -6.55
CA TYR A 46 -0.74 0.00 -7.38
C TYR A 46 -2.24 0.25 -7.36
N GLU A 47 -2.81 0.32 -8.55
CA GLU A 47 -4.24 0.46 -8.78
C GLU A 47 -4.63 -0.55 -9.86
N GLN A 48 -5.52 -1.46 -9.51
CA GLN A 48 -6.14 -2.40 -10.42
C GLN A 48 -7.64 -2.13 -10.43
N VAL A 49 -8.18 -1.86 -11.61
CA VAL A 49 -9.62 -1.75 -11.84
C VAL A 49 -10.25 -3.13 -11.61
N ALA A 50 -11.44 -3.16 -11.02
CA ALA A 50 -12.18 -4.40 -10.88
C ALA A 50 -12.38 -5.07 -12.26
N ASP A 51 -12.16 -6.37 -12.33
CA ASP A 51 -12.42 -7.20 -13.51
C ASP A 51 -13.36 -8.34 -13.14
N ILE A 52 -13.86 -9.10 -14.12
CA ILE A 52 -14.78 -10.21 -13.91
C ILE A 52 -14.15 -11.23 -12.95
N GLY A 53 -14.64 -11.24 -11.71
CA GLY A 53 -14.16 -12.11 -10.64
C GLY A 53 -12.97 -11.57 -9.83
N GLN A 54 -12.52 -10.32 -10.06
CA GLN A 54 -11.47 -9.68 -9.24
C GLN A 54 -11.95 -8.31 -8.72
N PRO A 55 -11.94 -8.08 -7.38
CA PRO A 55 -12.26 -6.77 -6.83
C PRO A 55 -11.20 -5.74 -7.22
N ALA A 56 -11.58 -4.46 -7.25
CA ALA A 56 -10.61 -3.39 -7.42
C ALA A 56 -9.59 -3.42 -6.28
N MET A 57 -8.31 -3.31 -6.62
CA MET A 57 -7.22 -3.31 -5.64
C MET A 57 -6.47 -2.00 -5.70
N VAL A 58 -6.42 -1.30 -4.57
CA VAL A 58 -5.77 0.00 -4.44
C VAL A 58 -4.86 -0.01 -3.22
N GLY A 59 -3.59 0.34 -3.42
CA GLY A 59 -2.58 0.28 -2.36
C GLY A 59 -1.15 0.35 -2.89
N TYR A 60 -0.27 -0.44 -2.29
CA TYR A 60 1.13 -0.55 -2.68
C TYR A 60 1.52 -1.98 -2.98
N ARG A 61 2.31 -2.15 -4.03
CA ARG A 61 2.86 -3.45 -4.43
C ARG A 61 4.38 -3.39 -4.42
N CYS A 62 5.02 -4.42 -3.91
CA CYS A 62 6.47 -4.54 -3.98
C CYS A 62 6.91 -4.85 -5.42
N ARG A 63 8.05 -4.30 -5.85
CA ARG A 63 8.64 -4.53 -7.18
C ARG A 63 8.90 -6.01 -7.50
N GLY A 64 9.10 -6.86 -6.50
CA GLY A 64 9.16 -8.32 -6.65
C GLY A 64 7.81 -9.00 -6.96
N SER A 65 6.77 -8.19 -7.21
CA SER A 65 5.38 -8.52 -7.61
C SER A 65 4.58 -9.44 -6.69
N SER A 66 5.23 -10.06 -5.70
CA SER A 66 4.64 -11.06 -4.83
C SER A 66 3.95 -10.48 -3.59
N HIS A 67 4.06 -9.18 -3.30
CA HIS A 67 3.57 -8.57 -2.07
C HIS A 67 2.68 -7.37 -2.35
N PHE A 68 1.51 -7.32 -1.71
CA PHE A 68 0.55 -6.23 -1.81
C PHE A 68 0.03 -5.81 -0.42
N VAL A 69 -0.12 -4.51 -0.22
CA VAL A 69 -0.73 -3.91 0.99
C VAL A 69 -1.76 -2.89 0.53
N SER A 70 -3.02 -3.09 0.89
CA SER A 70 -4.09 -2.14 0.54
C SER A 70 -4.02 -0.88 1.39
N ASP A 71 -4.62 0.22 0.92
CA ASP A 71 -4.74 1.45 1.71
C ASP A 71 -5.48 1.23 3.04
N GLN A 72 -6.46 0.34 3.04
CA GLN A 72 -7.23 0.00 4.24
C GLN A 72 -6.36 -0.71 5.30
N LEU A 73 -5.48 -1.62 4.87
CA LEU A 73 -4.54 -2.29 5.77
C LEU A 73 -3.49 -1.32 6.31
N LEU A 74 -2.97 -0.45 5.43
CA LEU A 74 -1.98 0.54 5.79
C LEU A 74 -2.56 1.56 6.81
N MET A 75 -3.82 1.98 6.62
CA MET A 75 -4.57 2.78 7.58
C MET A 75 -4.74 2.07 8.93
N ALA A 76 -5.10 0.79 8.91
CA ALA A 76 -5.35 0.03 10.15
C ALA A 76 -4.08 -0.22 10.99
N GLY A 77 -2.89 0.18 10.49
CA GLY A 77 -1.60 -0.17 11.09
C GLY A 77 -1.32 -1.68 11.04
N LYS A 78 -2.13 -2.41 10.28
CA LYS A 78 -2.04 -3.85 10.05
C LYS A 78 -1.27 -4.04 8.76
N GLY A 79 0.03 -3.72 8.77
CA GLY A 79 0.95 -3.91 7.65
C GLY A 79 1.16 -5.39 7.27
N GLU A 80 0.09 -6.19 7.29
CA GLU A 80 0.02 -7.55 6.80
C GLU A 80 0.22 -7.50 5.28
N VAL A 81 1.26 -8.18 4.83
CA VAL A 81 1.61 -8.24 3.42
C VAL A 81 0.89 -9.44 2.82
N TYR A 82 -0.10 -9.21 1.94
CA TYR A 82 -0.71 -10.30 1.19
C TYR A 82 0.27 -10.81 0.15
N LYS A 83 0.50 -12.13 0.09
CA LYS A 83 1.21 -12.70 -1.05
C LYS A 83 0.25 -12.80 -2.22
N ALA A 84 0.70 -12.44 -3.42
CA ALA A 84 -0.11 -12.61 -4.64
C ALA A 84 -0.48 -14.09 -4.93
N THR A 85 0.12 -15.04 -4.20
CA THR A 85 -0.21 -16.47 -4.23
C THR A 85 -1.28 -16.87 -3.22
N ASP A 86 -1.65 -16.00 -2.29
CA ASP A 86 -2.79 -16.22 -1.38
C ASP A 86 -4.05 -16.07 -2.22
N LYS A 87 -4.49 -17.21 -2.77
CA LYS A 87 -5.71 -17.30 -3.57
C LYS A 87 -6.90 -16.79 -2.75
N TYR A 88 -7.60 -15.80 -3.28
CA TYR A 88 -9.00 -15.52 -2.97
C TYR A 88 -9.89 -16.53 -3.68
#